data_AF-A0AA41V2T8-F1
#
_entry.id   AF-A0AA41V2T8-F1
#
_cell.length_a   1.000
_cell.length_b   1.000
_cell.length_c   1.000
_cell.angle_alpha   90.00
_cell.angle_beta   90.00
_cell.angle_gamma   90.00
#
_symmetry.space_group_name_H-M   'P 1'
#
loop_
_entity.id
_entity.type
_entity.pdbx_description
1 polymer ?
#
loop_
_entity_poly.entity_id
_entity_poly.type
_entity_poly.pdbx_seq_one_letter_code
_entity_poly.pdbx_strand_id
1 'polypeptide(L)' 'MGIIRSGFQFILGTGFGIYIAQNYNVPNIRKLANTGMAMAKHIEENYRKPKKRAEEEE' A
#
# COMPACT_ATOMS: atom_id res chain seq x y z
N MET A 1 3.87 32.93 14.32
CA MET A 1 3.71 31.94 13.22
C MET A 1 2.35 31.30 13.42
N GLY A 2 1.35 31.70 12.62
CA GLY A 2 -0.04 31.32 12.84
C GLY A 2 -0.40 29.97 12.26
N ILE A 3 -1.55 29.44 12.70
CA ILE A 3 -2.14 28.15 12.30
C ILE A 3 -2.20 28.00 10.76
N ILE A 4 -2.38 29.10 10.03
CA ILE A 4 -2.40 29.10 8.56
C ILE A 4 -1.02 28.76 7.97
N ARG A 5 0.08 29.27 8.55
CA ARG A 5 1.45 29.01 8.04
C ARG A 5 1.94 27.61 8.39
N SER A 6 1.53 27.06 9.54
CA SER A 6 1.92 25.71 9.97
C SER A 6 0.95 24.61 9.53
N GLY A 7 -0.32 24.93 9.28
CA GLY A 7 -1.39 23.98 8.95
C GLY A 7 -1.83 23.98 7.48
N PHE A 8 -1.22 24.82 6.63
CA PHE A 8 -1.59 24.92 5.21
C PHE A 8 -1.60 23.56 4.49
N GLN A 9 -0.57 22.74 4.70
CA GLN A 9 -0.47 21.41 4.10
C GLN A 9 -1.61 20.48 4.54
N PHE A 10 -2.03 20.59 5.81
CA PHE A 10 -3.14 19.80 6.34
C PHE A 10 -4.47 20.22 5.71
N ILE A 11 -4.72 21.53 5.60
CA ILE A 11 -5.94 22.06 4.99
C ILE A 11 -5.99 21.70 3.49
N LEU A 12 -4.88 21.92 2.77
CA LEU A 12 -4.77 21.55 1.36
C LEU A 12 -4.97 20.05 1.14
N GLY A 13 -4.28 19.21 1.92
CA GLY A 13 -4.38 17.76 1.82
C GLY A 13 -5.80 17.27 2.11
N THR A 14 -6.48 17.86 3.10
CA THR A 14 -7.86 17.54 3.43
C THR A 14 -8.80 17.93 2.30
N GLY A 15 -8.70 19.15 1.78
CA GLY A 15 -9.53 19.62 0.66
C GLY A 15 -9.32 18.78 -0.60
N PHE A 16 -8.07 18.45 -0.92
CA PHE A 16 -7.72 17.58 -2.03
C PHE A 16 -8.29 16.16 -1.86
N GLY A 17 -8.19 15.59 -0.65
CA GLY A 17 -8.76 14.29 -0.33
C GLY A 17 -10.28 14.24 -0.51
N ILE A 18 -10.99 15.28 -0.05
CA ILE A 18 -12.44 15.42 -0.23
C ILE A 18 -12.78 15.48 -1.73
N TYR A 19 -12.06 16.29 -2.50
CA TYR A 19 -12.26 16.39 -3.94
C TYR A 19 -12.14 15.02 -4.63
N ILE A 20 -11.08 14.25 -4.31
CA ILE A 20 -10.91 12.89 -4.87
C ILE A 20 -12.08 12.00 -4.46
N ALA A 21 -12.45 11.98 -3.18
CA ALA A 21 -13.51 11.11 -2.67
C ALA A 21 -14.88 11.38 -3.28
N GLN A 22 -15.13 12.63 -3.69
CA GLN A 22 -16.39 13.02 -4.32
C GLN A 22 -16.39 12.87 -5.85
N ASN A 23 -15.25 13.10 -6.51
CA ASN A 23 -15.17 13.15 -7.98
C ASN A 23 -14.69 11.84 -8.62
N TYR A 24 -14.19 10.90 -7.83
CA TYR A 24 -13.71 9.61 -8.29
C TYR A 24 -14.27 8.47 -7.45
N ASN A 25 -14.46 7.31 -8.09
CA ASN A 25 -14.79 6.08 -7.39
C ASN A 25 -13.56 5.57 -6.64
N VAL A 26 -13.41 5.96 -5.37
CA VAL A 26 -12.29 5.52 -4.53
C VAL A 26 -12.43 4.02 -4.26
N PRO A 27 -11.46 3.19 -4.70
CA PRO A 27 -11.53 1.76 -4.49
C PRO A 27 -11.39 1.43 -3.00
N ASN A 28 -11.97 0.29 -2.60
CA ASN A 28 -11.82 -0.20 -1.23
C ASN A 28 -10.34 -0.50 -0.94
N ILE A 29 -9.72 0.36 -0.11
CA ILE A 29 -8.28 0.30 0.20
C ILE A 29 -7.90 -1.04 0.83
N ARG A 30 -8.77 -1.61 1.67
CA ARG A 30 -8.53 -2.94 2.28
C ARG A 30 -8.46 -4.03 1.22
N LYS A 31 -9.36 -4.00 0.24
CA LYS A 31 -9.33 -4.95 -0.88
C LYS A 31 -8.07 -4.76 -1.71
N LEU A 32 -7.70 -3.51 -2.03
CA LEU A 32 -6.50 -3.19 -2.78
C LEU A 32 -5.23 -3.68 -2.06
N ALA A 33 -5.12 -3.45 -0.75
CA ALA A 33 -4.01 -3.90 0.07
C ALA A 33 -3.92 -5.44 0.10
N ASN A 34 -5.05 -6.13 0.31
CA ASN A 34 -5.08 -7.59 0.30
C ASN A 34 -4.66 -8.16 -1.07
N THR A 35 -5.14 -7.58 -2.18
CA THR A 35 -4.74 -7.98 -3.53
C THR A 35 -3.26 -7.71 -3.78
N GLY A 36 -2.75 -6.56 -3.34
CA GLY A 36 -1.33 -6.22 -3.42
C GLY A 36 -0.47 -7.21 -2.64
N MET A 37 -0.88 -7.59 -1.43
CA MET A 37 -0.19 -8.60 -0.62
C MET A 37 -0.23 -9.98 -1.27
N ALA A 38 -1.37 -10.39 -1.84
CA ALA A 38 -1.47 -11.66 -2.57
C ALA A 38 -0.55 -11.67 -3.80
N MET A 39 -0.51 -10.57 -4.56
CA MET A 39 0.38 -10.42 -5.72
C MET A 39 1.85 -10.44 -5.30
N ALA A 40 2.20 -9.74 -4.21
CA ALA A 40 3.55 -9.74 -3.66
C ALA A 40 3.98 -11.16 -3.24
N LYS A 41 3.08 -11.92 -2.60
CA LYS A 41 3.33 -13.31 -2.24
C LYS A 41 3.51 -14.22 -3.46
N HIS A 42 2.70 -14.05 -4.51
CA HIS A 42 2.90 -14.78 -5.76
C HIS A 42 4.25 -14.46 -6.41
N ILE A 43 4.66 -13.20 -6.42
CA ILE A 43 5.98 -12.79 -6.91
C ILE A 43 7.06 -13.43 -6.03
N GLU A 44 6.94 -13.32 -4.71
CA GLU A 44 7.87 -13.96 -3.77
C GLU A 44 7.99 -15.46 -4.07
N GLU A 45 6.88 -16.21 -4.11
CA GLU A 45 6.88 -17.65 -4.35
C GLU A 45 7.50 -18.03 -5.70
N ASN A 46 7.22 -17.27 -6.77
CA ASN A 46 7.76 -17.53 -8.10
C ASN A 46 9.27 -17.29 -8.19
N TYR A 47 9.79 -16.29 -7.47
CA TYR A 47 11.20 -15.93 -7.51
C TYR A 47 12.01 -16.44 -6.30
N ARG A 48 11.34 -17.07 -5.33
CA ARG A 48 12.01 -17.65 -4.17
C ARG A 48 12.92 -18.77 -4.65
N LYS A 49 14.22 -18.69 -4.29
CA LYS A 49 15.12 -19.82 -4.49
C LYS A 49 14.51 -21.06 -3.83
N PRO A 50 14.44 -22.21 -4.53
CA PRO A 50 13.98 -23.43 -3.91
C PRO A 50 14.82 -23.68 -2.67
N LYS A 51 14.16 -24.00 -1.54
CA LYS A 51 14.90 -24.44 -0.35
C LYS A 51 15.73 -25.63 -0.79
N LYS A 52 17.06 -25.55 -0.64
CA LYS A 52 17.87 -26.78 -0.64
C LYS A 52 17.20 -27.69 0.38
N ARG A 53 16.77 -28.88 -0.05
CA ARG A 53 16.61 -29.99 0.91
C ARG A 53 17.95 -30.00 1.63
N ALA A 54 17.95 -29.72 2.92
CA ALA A 54 19.11 -30.05 3.73
C ALA A 54 19.39 -31.49 3.36
N GLU A 55 20.54 -31.70 2.74
CA GLU A 55 20.96 -32.99 2.27
C GLU A 55 20.72 -33.95 3.43
N GLU A 56 19.98 -35.02 3.15
CA GLU A 56 19.99 -36.23 3.95
C GLU A 56 21.45 -36.72 3.90
N GLU A 57 22.32 -36.09 4.68
CA GLU A 57 23.64 -36.60 5.00
C GLU A 57 23.48 -37.28 6.37
N GLU A 58 23.17 -38.56 6.22
CA GLU A 58 23.31 -39.67 7.17
C GLU A 58 24.68 -39.68 7.88
#